data_AF-A0A7W4E3A3-F1
#
_entry.id   AF-A0A7W4E3A3-F1
#
_cell.length_a   1.000
_cell.length_b   1.000
_cell.length_c   1.000
_cell.angle_alpha   90.00
_cell.angle_beta   90.00
_cell.angle_gamma   90.00
#
_symmetry.space_group_name_H-M   'P 1'
#
loop_
_entity.id
_entity.type
_entity.pdbx_description
1 polymer ?
#
loop_
_entity_poly.entity_id
_entity_poly.type
_entity_poly.pdbx_seq_one_letter_code
_entity_poly.pdbx_strand_id
1 'polypeptide(L)'
;MKTITVNALTTLDVIGSFRIPISTDQTEEISSLLEMREHWGVPRPFYGEFGNDPIEEGFLYLWVRPNLTVLYLAKKFKPTKLQELHGRYPKFLVLQRSICPSDQKETLEEIANILDPQKQGCIALVKGRGIIFTLSLMSKNFERKEKVRHDLE
;
A
#
# COMPACT_ATOMS: atom_id res chain seq x y z
N MET A 1 -20.72 -6.59 4.62
CA MET A 1 -19.39 -6.35 3.99
C MET A 1 -19.16 -7.41 2.91
N LYS A 2 -18.62 -7.07 1.74
CA LYS A 2 -18.34 -8.04 0.66
C LYS A 2 -16.82 -8.25 0.48
N THR A 3 -16.38 -9.49 0.35
CA THR A 3 -14.99 -9.79 -0.04
C THR A 3 -14.87 -9.72 -1.56
N ILE A 4 -13.87 -9.01 -2.08
CA ILE A 4 -13.62 -8.88 -3.52
C ILE A 4 -12.20 -9.38 -3.88
N THR A 5 -12.01 -9.76 -5.14
CA THR A 5 -10.70 -10.13 -5.68
C THR A 5 -9.92 -8.90 -6.13
N VAL A 6 -8.60 -9.04 -6.30
CA VAL A 6 -7.71 -7.96 -6.78
C VAL A 6 -8.18 -7.41 -8.13
N ASN A 7 -8.65 -8.27 -9.04
CA ASN A 7 -9.16 -7.83 -10.35
C ASN A 7 -10.42 -6.96 -10.25
N ALA A 8 -11.22 -7.15 -9.22
CA ALA A 8 -12.41 -6.33 -8.98
C ALA A 8 -12.06 -4.94 -8.41
N LEU A 9 -10.82 -4.74 -7.93
CA LEU A 9 -10.33 -3.47 -7.39
C LEU A 9 -10.14 -2.42 -8.50
N THR A 10 -9.65 -2.83 -9.66
CA THR A 10 -9.39 -1.94 -10.81
C THR A 10 -10.66 -1.56 -11.58
N THR A 11 -11.74 -2.33 -11.40
CA THR A 11 -13.05 -2.11 -12.05
C THR A 11 -14.11 -1.68 -11.04
N LEU A 12 -13.69 -1.10 -9.91
CA LEU A 12 -14.55 -0.82 -8.76
C LEU A 12 -15.41 0.43 -9.01
N ASP A 13 -16.51 0.27 -9.74
CA ASP A 13 -17.49 1.33 -10.04
C ASP A 13 -18.74 1.28 -9.14
N VAL A 14 -18.68 0.49 -8.06
CA VAL A 14 -19.83 0.24 -7.18
C VAL A 14 -19.59 0.85 -5.81
N ILE A 15 -20.52 1.72 -5.38
CA ILE A 15 -20.56 2.28 -4.03
C ILE A 15 -20.79 1.14 -3.02
N GLY A 16 -19.99 1.11 -1.95
CA GLY A 16 -20.13 0.09 -0.92
C GLY A 16 -18.92 -0.08 -0.03
N SER A 17 -18.99 -1.13 0.79
CA SER A 17 -17.96 -1.51 1.75
C SER A 17 -17.40 -2.88 1.38
N PHE A 18 -16.11 -2.92 1.06
CA PHE A 18 -15.40 -4.09 0.56
C PHE A 18 -14.22 -4.44 1.46
N ARG A 19 -13.81 -5.70 1.40
CA ARG A 19 -12.54 -6.17 1.98
C ARG A 19 -11.76 -7.04 0.99
N ILE A 20 -10.44 -7.00 1.10
CA ILE A 20 -9.52 -7.79 0.28
C ILE A 20 -8.50 -8.43 1.20
N PRO A 21 -8.25 -9.75 1.12
CA PRO A 21 -7.20 -10.40 1.90
C PRO A 21 -5.82 -9.91 1.44
N ILE A 22 -4.95 -9.60 2.40
CA ILE A 22 -3.58 -9.11 2.17
C ILE A 22 -2.60 -9.83 3.09
N SER A 23 -1.35 -9.95 2.67
CA SER A 23 -0.27 -10.44 3.54
C SER A 23 0.29 -9.34 4.46
N THR A 24 1.08 -9.73 5.45
CA THR A 24 1.78 -8.78 6.33
C THR A 24 2.73 -7.87 5.57
N ASP A 25 3.48 -8.40 4.60
CA ASP A 25 4.42 -7.60 3.78
C ASP A 25 3.67 -6.55 2.94
N GLN A 26 2.56 -6.95 2.33
CA GLN A 26 1.67 -6.05 1.57
C GLN A 26 1.05 -4.97 2.46
N THR A 27 0.78 -5.28 3.72
CA THR A 27 0.21 -4.33 4.70
C THR A 27 1.18 -3.17 4.94
N GLU A 28 2.46 -3.45 5.12
CA GLU A 28 3.49 -2.42 5.31
C GLU A 28 3.73 -1.61 4.03
N GLU A 29 3.80 -2.27 2.87
CA GLU A 29 4.00 -1.60 1.58
C GLU A 29 2.85 -0.63 1.26
N ILE A 30 1.59 -1.06 1.42
CA ILE A 30 0.40 -0.22 1.20
C ILE A 30 0.36 0.92 2.23
N SER A 31 0.65 0.62 3.50
CA SER A 31 0.68 1.64 4.57
C SER A 31 1.69 2.75 4.25
N SER A 32 2.85 2.39 3.71
CA SER A 32 3.91 3.34 3.34
C SER A 32 3.57 4.09 2.05
N LEU A 33 3.09 3.41 1.01
CA LEU A 33 2.73 4.01 -0.27
C LEU A 33 1.70 5.14 -0.08
N LEU A 34 0.70 4.88 0.75
CA LEU A 34 -0.45 5.78 0.93
C LEU A 34 -0.29 6.77 2.08
N GLU A 35 0.85 6.73 2.79
CA GLU A 35 1.10 7.51 4.01
C GLU A 35 -0.09 7.45 4.97
N MET A 36 -0.57 6.23 5.25
CA MET A 36 -1.78 6.04 6.05
C MET A 36 -1.58 6.55 7.47
N ARG A 37 -2.62 7.20 8.02
CA ARG A 37 -2.58 7.83 9.34
C ARG A 37 -3.42 7.05 10.34
N GLU A 38 -3.05 7.14 11.61
CA GLU A 38 -3.84 6.52 12.68
C GLU A 38 -5.27 7.07 12.68
N HIS A 39 -6.23 6.15 12.69
CA HIS A 39 -7.64 6.45 12.88
C HIS A 39 -7.99 6.31 14.36
N TRP A 40 -8.36 7.42 14.98
CA TRP A 40 -8.87 7.43 16.35
C TRP A 40 -10.38 7.20 16.35
N GLY A 41 -10.81 6.10 16.97
CA GLY A 41 -12.21 5.71 17.07
C GLY A 41 -12.54 4.47 16.23
N VAL A 42 -13.84 4.21 16.07
CA VAL A 42 -14.34 3.07 15.31
C VAL A 42 -14.64 3.52 13.87
N PRO A 43 -13.99 2.91 12.86
CA PRO A 43 -14.20 3.28 11.47
C PRO A 43 -15.61 2.89 11.00
N ARG A 44 -16.46 3.90 10.77
CA ARG A 44 -17.80 3.77 10.19
C ARG A 44 -17.63 3.74 8.67
N PRO A 45 -17.72 2.60 7.96
CA PRO A 45 -18.93 1.75 7.83
C PRO A 45 -18.73 0.29 8.27
N PHE A 46 -17.59 -0.06 8.86
CA PHE A 46 -17.25 -1.43 9.26
C PHE A 46 -17.75 -1.71 10.68
N TYR A 47 -18.91 -1.16 11.01
CA TYR A 47 -19.63 -1.41 12.25
C TYR A 47 -20.78 -2.36 11.92
N GLY A 48 -20.74 -3.59 12.43
CA GLY A 48 -21.90 -4.47 12.38
C GLY A 48 -23.03 -3.91 13.25
N GLU A 49 -24.29 -4.07 12.84
CA GLU A 49 -25.48 -3.69 13.63
C GLU A 49 -25.49 -4.33 15.04
N PHE A 50 -24.71 -5.41 15.23
CA PHE A 50 -24.50 -6.11 16.49
C PHE A 50 -23.02 -6.26 16.87
N GLY A 51 -22.13 -5.33 16.46
CA GLY A 51 -20.75 -5.27 16.94
C GLY A 51 -19.84 -6.45 16.57
N ASN A 52 -20.23 -7.32 15.63
CA ASN A 52 -19.57 -8.61 15.41
C ASN A 52 -18.58 -8.70 14.25
N ASP A 53 -18.35 -7.63 13.48
CA ASP A 53 -17.26 -7.63 12.49
C ASP A 53 -16.34 -6.42 12.71
N PRO A 54 -15.48 -6.43 13.74
CA PRO A 54 -14.41 -5.43 13.85
C PRO A 54 -13.47 -5.55 12.65
N ILE A 55 -12.77 -4.46 12.32
CA ILE A 55 -11.63 -4.53 11.40
C ILE A 55 -10.60 -5.50 11.99
N GLU A 56 -10.16 -6.45 11.18
CA GLU A 56 -9.19 -7.49 11.51
C GLU A 56 -7.89 -7.26 10.72
N GLU A 57 -6.79 -7.76 11.27
CA GLU A 57 -5.51 -7.79 10.58
C GLU A 57 -5.56 -8.78 9.39
N GLY A 58 -4.77 -8.52 8.34
CA GLY A 58 -4.73 -9.36 7.14
C GLY A 58 -5.78 -9.00 6.08
N PHE A 59 -6.47 -7.87 6.22
CA PHE A 59 -7.38 -7.36 5.20
C PHE A 59 -7.16 -5.86 4.93
N LEU A 60 -7.29 -5.49 3.65
CA LEU A 60 -7.50 -4.11 3.21
C LEU A 60 -9.00 -3.86 3.09
N TYR A 61 -9.48 -2.83 3.77
CA TYR A 61 -10.89 -2.46 3.77
C TYR A 61 -11.09 -1.19 2.94
N LEU A 62 -12.10 -1.21 2.06
CA LEU A 62 -12.43 -0.10 1.18
C LEU A 62 -13.85 0.37 1.42
N TRP A 63 -14.02 1.65 1.66
CA TRP A 63 -15.31 2.31 1.67
C TRP A 63 -15.42 3.28 0.50
N VAL A 64 -16.14 2.85 -0.54
CA VAL A 64 -16.35 3.64 -1.75
C VAL A 64 -17.64 4.43 -1.61
N ARG A 65 -17.54 5.75 -1.74
CA ARG A 65 -18.65 6.70 -1.79
C ARG A 65 -18.58 7.47 -3.11
N PRO A 66 -19.69 8.12 -3.55
CA PRO A 66 -19.71 8.88 -4.79
C PRO A 66 -18.56 9.90 -4.94
N ASN A 67 -18.14 10.49 -3.82
CA ASN A 67 -17.20 11.62 -3.82
C ASN A 67 -15.88 11.31 -3.08
N LEU A 68 -15.71 10.10 -2.56
CA LEU A 68 -14.56 9.75 -1.72
C LEU A 68 -14.41 8.25 -1.60
N THR A 69 -13.18 7.75 -1.68
CA THR A 69 -12.86 6.40 -1.23
C THR A 69 -12.03 6.47 0.04
N VAL A 70 -12.40 5.70 1.06
CA VAL A 70 -11.63 5.61 2.30
C VAL A 70 -11.09 4.20 2.44
N LEU A 71 -9.77 4.10 2.61
CA LEU A 71 -9.06 2.87 2.86
C LEU A 71 -8.77 2.72 4.34
N TYR A 72 -8.91 1.50 4.84
CA TYR A 72 -8.55 1.16 6.20
C TYR A 72 -7.68 -0.10 6.24
N LEU A 73 -6.69 -0.08 7.13
CA LEU A 73 -5.88 -1.22 7.51
C LEU A 73 -5.96 -1.40 9.02
N ALA A 74 -5.97 -2.64 9.52
CA ALA A 74 -5.68 -2.91 10.92
C ALA A 74 -4.30 -3.55 11.05
N LYS A 75 -3.54 -3.06 12.04
CA LYS A 75 -2.32 -3.67 12.52
C LYS A 75 -2.53 -4.10 13.96
N LYS A 76 -1.94 -5.21 14.37
CA LYS A 76 -1.94 -5.59 15.78
C LYS A 76 -1.27 -4.50 16.62
N PHE A 77 -1.97 -4.01 17.64
CA PHE A 77 -1.43 -2.96 18.49
C PHE A 77 -0.32 -3.54 19.37
N LYS A 78 0.87 -2.94 19.31
CA LYS A 78 1.99 -3.26 20.19
C LYS A 78 2.03 -2.20 21.29
N PRO A 79 1.51 -2.49 22.50
CA PRO A 79 1.48 -1.50 23.57
C PRO A 79 2.89 -1.13 24.02
N THR A 80 3.04 0.11 24.46
CA THR A 80 4.25 0.55 25.17
C THR A 80 4.22 0.05 26.61
N LYS A 81 5.39 -0.03 27.27
CA LYS A 81 5.48 -0.44 28.68
C LYS A 81 4.56 0.35 29.61
N LEU A 82 4.35 1.64 29.33
CA LEU A 82 3.45 2.49 30.09
C LEU A 82 1.98 2.08 29.90
N GLN A 83 1.58 1.73 28.67
CA GLN A 83 0.23 1.24 28.38
C GLN A 83 -0.02 -0.15 28.95
N GLU A 84 1.00 -1.02 28.97
CA GLU A 84 0.97 -2.30 29.65
C GLU A 84 0.73 -2.11 31.16
N LEU A 85 1.44 -1.17 31.79
CA LEU A 85 1.31 -0.84 33.21
C LEU A 85 -0.11 -0.36 33.58
N HIS A 86 -0.73 0.47 32.72
CA HIS A 86 -2.08 0.98 32.94
C HIS A 86 -3.19 0.00 32.52
N GLY A 87 -2.86 -1.11 31.87
CA GLY A 87 -3.81 -2.15 31.47
C GLY A 87 -4.91 -1.69 30.50
N ARG A 88 -4.74 -0.53 29.84
CA ARG A 88 -5.73 0.06 28.94
C ARG A 88 -5.08 0.39 27.60
N TYR A 89 -5.38 -0.42 26.60
CA TYR A 89 -4.94 -0.21 25.21
C TYR A 89 -5.88 -0.94 24.23
N PRO A 90 -6.00 -0.45 22.97
CA PRO A 90 -6.80 -1.13 21.96
C PRO A 90 -6.12 -2.43 21.51
N LYS A 91 -6.93 -3.40 21.01
CA LYS A 91 -6.40 -4.65 20.45
C LYS A 91 -5.71 -4.44 19.08
N PHE A 92 -6.21 -3.49 18.30
CA PHE A 92 -5.73 -3.18 16.96
C PHE A 92 -5.52 -1.68 16.80
N LEU A 93 -4.48 -1.31 16.04
CA LEU A 93 -4.30 0.02 15.50
C LEU A 93 -4.97 0.07 14.13
N VAL A 94 -5.91 0.98 13.94
CA VAL A 94 -6.51 1.20 12.62
C VAL A 94 -5.76 2.35 11.94
N LEU A 95 -5.32 2.12 10.72
CA LEU A 95 -4.78 3.14 9.83
C LEU A 95 -5.83 3.48 8.78
N GLN A 96 -5.91 4.74 8.38
CA GLN A 96 -6.83 5.21 7.36
C GLN A 96 -6.15 6.14 6.36
N ARG A 97 -6.67 6.13 5.13
CA ARG A 97 -6.38 7.15 4.11
C ARG A 97 -7.61 7.40 3.28
N SER A 98 -7.91 8.68 3.04
CA SER A 98 -8.96 9.08 2.10
C SER A 98 -8.33 9.41 0.75
N ILE A 99 -8.96 8.97 -0.32
CA ILE A 99 -8.55 9.16 -1.71
C ILE A 99 -9.65 9.95 -2.44
N CYS A 100 -9.22 11.00 -3.12
CA CYS A 100 -10.08 11.83 -3.96
C CYS A 100 -10.53 11.06 -5.20
N PRO A 101 -11.73 11.33 -5.75
CA PRO A 101 -12.21 10.67 -6.96
C PRO A 101 -11.26 10.81 -8.16
N SER A 102 -10.53 11.93 -8.27
CA SER A 102 -9.56 12.17 -9.34
C SER A 102 -8.42 11.16 -9.35
N ASP A 103 -7.96 10.75 -8.16
CA ASP A 103 -6.74 9.94 -7.98
C ASP A 103 -7.11 8.48 -7.68
N GLN A 104 -8.40 8.19 -7.54
CA GLN A 104 -8.93 6.90 -7.13
C GLN A 104 -8.47 5.78 -8.05
N LYS A 105 -8.59 5.97 -9.38
CA LYS A 105 -8.23 4.93 -10.34
C LYS A 105 -6.75 4.58 -10.27
N GLU A 106 -5.88 5.59 -10.31
CA GLU A 106 -4.43 5.42 -10.23
C GLU A 106 -4.03 4.75 -8.92
N THR A 107 -4.55 5.25 -7.79
CA THR A 107 -4.23 4.69 -6.47
C THR A 107 -4.70 3.23 -6.33
N LEU A 108 -5.89 2.89 -6.83
CA LEU A 108 -6.40 1.52 -6.79
C LEU A 108 -5.62 0.57 -7.72
N GLU A 109 -5.12 1.07 -8.86
CA GLU A 109 -4.22 0.32 -9.75
C GLU A 109 -2.85 0.05 -9.09
N GLU A 110 -2.27 1.03 -8.39
CA GLU A 110 -1.04 0.83 -7.62
C GLU A 110 -1.21 -0.21 -6.51
N ILE A 111 -2.30 -0.13 -5.75
CA ILE A 111 -2.64 -1.14 -4.74
C ILE A 111 -2.82 -2.51 -5.42
N ALA A 112 -3.54 -2.60 -6.53
CA ALA A 112 -3.71 -3.86 -7.25
C ALA A 112 -2.36 -4.46 -7.69
N ASN A 113 -1.40 -3.63 -8.07
CA ASN A 113 -0.05 -4.08 -8.42
C ASN A 113 0.74 -4.64 -7.22
N ILE A 114 0.57 -4.06 -6.02
CA ILE A 114 1.15 -4.61 -4.77
C ILE A 114 0.50 -5.95 -4.42
N LEU A 115 -0.82 -6.06 -4.64
CA LEU A 115 -1.60 -7.23 -4.29
C LEU A 115 -1.42 -8.41 -5.25
N ASP A 116 -1.01 -8.16 -6.50
CA ASP A 116 -0.76 -9.17 -7.52
C ASP A 116 0.67 -9.74 -7.43
N PRO A 117 0.85 -11.01 -7.00
CA PRO A 117 2.17 -11.63 -6.87
C PRO A 117 2.92 -11.73 -8.20
N GLN A 118 2.21 -11.79 -9.33
CA GLN A 118 2.83 -11.90 -10.65
C GLN A 118 3.46 -10.57 -11.11
N LYS A 119 3.00 -9.43 -10.58
CA LYS A 119 3.52 -8.10 -10.93
C LYS A 119 4.66 -7.63 -10.04
N GLN A 120 4.81 -8.18 -8.84
CA GLN A 120 5.95 -7.90 -7.95
C GLN A 120 7.30 -8.27 -8.61
N GLY A 121 7.34 -9.35 -9.40
CA GLY A 121 8.51 -9.73 -10.20
C GLY A 121 8.88 -8.73 -11.31
N CYS A 122 7.88 -8.05 -11.89
CA CYS A 122 8.09 -7.06 -12.94
C CYS A 122 8.65 -5.74 -12.38
N ILE A 123 8.21 -5.29 -11.20
CA ILE A 123 8.70 -4.06 -10.56
C ILE A 123 10.16 -4.21 -10.12
N ALA A 124 10.56 -5.38 -9.60
CA ALA A 124 11.95 -5.69 -9.27
C ALA A 124 12.85 -5.66 -10.53
N LEU A 125 12.36 -6.17 -11.66
CA LEU A 125 13.05 -6.13 -12.95
C LEU A 125 13.20 -4.70 -13.52
N VAL A 126 12.20 -3.82 -13.31
CA VAL A 126 12.27 -2.41 -13.77
C VAL A 126 13.20 -1.58 -12.87
N LYS A 127 13.17 -1.76 -11.54
CA LYS A 127 14.14 -1.11 -10.63
C LYS A 127 15.59 -1.58 -10.88
N GLY A 128 15.80 -2.86 -11.23
CA GLY A 128 17.10 -3.38 -11.66
C GLY A 128 17.58 -2.82 -13.00
N ARG A 129 16.66 -2.60 -13.97
CA ARG A 129 17.00 -2.03 -15.28
C ARG A 129 17.40 -0.55 -15.23
N GLY A 130 16.86 0.24 -14.30
CA GLY A 130 17.28 1.63 -14.09
C GLY A 130 18.73 1.75 -13.61
N ILE A 131 19.18 0.83 -12.76
CA ILE A 131 20.57 0.77 -12.26
C ILE A 131 21.54 0.29 -13.33
N ILE A 132 21.14 -0.67 -14.17
CA ILE A 132 21.99 -1.16 -15.27
C ILE A 132 22.17 -0.07 -16.35
N PHE A 133 21.14 0.71 -16.64
CA PHE A 133 21.24 1.80 -17.61
C PHE A 133 22.17 2.93 -17.14
N THR A 134 22.15 3.31 -15.85
CA THR A 134 23.07 4.32 -15.32
C THR A 134 24.52 3.83 -15.26
N LEU A 135 24.77 2.56 -14.91
CA LEU A 135 26.11 1.96 -14.96
C LEU A 135 26.67 1.83 -16.39
N SER A 136 25.83 1.44 -17.37
CA SER A 136 26.25 1.35 -18.78
C SER A 136 26.61 2.71 -19.39
N LEU A 137 25.89 3.78 -19.02
CA LEU A 137 26.22 5.15 -19.41
C LEU A 137 27.50 5.69 -18.77
N MET A 138 27.79 5.31 -17.52
CA MET A 138 29.05 5.65 -16.85
C MET A 138 30.25 4.92 -17.46
N SER A 139 30.10 3.62 -17.78
CA SER A 139 31.19 2.82 -18.39
C SER A 139 31.56 3.34 -19.78
N LYS A 140 30.58 3.69 -20.62
CA LYS A 140 30.84 4.25 -21.96
C LYS A 140 31.49 5.65 -21.92
N ASN A 141 31.19 6.46 -20.90
CA ASN A 141 31.83 7.76 -20.72
C ASN A 141 33.25 7.66 -20.14
N PHE A 142 33.57 6.59 -19.40
CA PHE A 142 34.91 6.33 -18.90
C PHE A 142 35.85 5.88 -20.02
N GLU A 143 35.45 4.88 -20.83
CA GLU A 143 36.24 4.41 -21.98
C GLU A 143 36.52 5.52 -23.01
N ARG A 144 35.56 6.43 -23.21
CA ARG A 144 35.73 7.57 -24.13
C ARG A 144 36.72 8.62 -23.62
N LYS A 145 36.88 8.75 -22.29
CA LYS A 145 37.87 9.66 -21.68
C LYS A 145 39.27 9.07 -21.66
N GLU A 146 39.39 7.75 -21.59
CA GLU A 146 40.68 7.05 -21.61
C GLU A 146 41.30 7.05 -23.01
N LYS A 147 40.47 6.86 -24.06
CA LYS A 147 40.92 6.89 -25.45
C LYS A 147 41.46 8.26 -25.89
N VAL A 148 40.86 9.35 -25.43
CA VAL A 148 41.31 10.72 -25.75
C VAL A 148 42.65 11.06 -25.11
N ARG A 149 43.03 10.44 -23.99
CA ARG A 149 44.35 10.67 -23.37
C ARG A 149 45.48 9.95 -24.08
N HIS A 150 45.21 8.78 -24.66
CA HIS A 150 46.22 8.00 -25.37
C HIS A 150 46.54 8.51 -26.79
N ASP A 151 45.67 9.34 -27.38
CA ASP A 151 45.91 9.96 -28.71
C ASP A 151 46.63 11.33 -28.61
N LEU A 152 47.04 11.76 -27.41
CA LEU A 152 47.67 13.07 -27.13
C LEU A 152 49.08 12.96 -26.50
N GLU A 153 49.66 11.77 -26.43
CA GLU A 153 51.09 11.52 -26.13
C GLU A 153 51.84 11.08 -27.39
#